data_AF-A0A2V1ZIB8-F1
#
_entry.id   AF-A0A2V1ZIB8-F1
#
_cell.length_a   1.000
_cell.length_b   1.000
_cell.length_c   1.000
_cell.angle_alpha   90.00
_cell.angle_beta   90.00
_cell.angle_gamma   90.00
#
_symmetry.space_group_name_H-M   'P 1'
#
loop_
_entity.id
_entity.type
_entity.pdbx_description
1 polymer ?
#
loop_
_entity_poly.entity_id
_entity_poly.type
_entity_poly.pdbx_seq_one_letter_code
_entity_poly.pdbx_strand_id
1 'polypeptide(L)'
;MSNEAYDQKNNDDYEAITSALNIALIDLQNNKKLKPTIAQLSKMTGIHRNTITNRGWPVQKLNQLKDIRKAEEKSRKEKKAIDNADVKNALEAKMIQAQNEVIYWFNEYQDIKRVAQHSDKRLQKMRESRDYYKTQSDTDKRSLLEARQEIKKLRQMLALKDATPNQLMH
;
A
#
# COMPACT_ATOMS: atom_id res chain seq x y z
N MET A 1 85.59 4.95 25.13
CA MET A 1 84.48 5.69 24.50
C MET A 1 83.29 4.74 24.50
N SER A 2 82.32 4.98 25.39
CA SER A 2 81.34 3.98 25.84
C SER A 2 80.33 3.59 24.75
N ASN A 3 80.16 2.28 24.53
CA ASN A 3 79.03 1.71 23.78
C ASN A 3 77.68 2.12 24.40
N GLU A 4 77.66 2.38 25.70
CA GLU A 4 76.46 2.72 26.48
C GLU A 4 75.70 3.95 25.95
N ALA A 5 76.41 4.98 25.43
CA ALA A 5 75.75 6.16 24.88
C ALA A 5 75.08 5.89 23.52
N TYR A 6 75.63 4.97 22.72
CA TYR A 6 75.04 4.55 21.46
C TYR A 6 73.86 3.59 21.68
N ASP A 7 73.98 2.70 22.65
CA ASP A 7 72.93 1.76 23.03
C ASP A 7 71.70 2.50 23.59
N GLN A 8 71.91 3.53 24.41
CA GLN A 8 70.81 4.35 24.93
C GLN A 8 70.07 5.09 23.82
N LYS A 9 70.81 5.73 22.91
CA LYS A 9 70.21 6.47 21.79
C LYS A 9 69.41 5.56 20.85
N ASN A 10 69.92 4.35 20.58
CA ASN A 10 69.21 3.37 19.76
C ASN A 10 67.89 2.90 20.41
N ASN A 11 67.86 2.76 21.73
CA ASN A 11 66.63 2.43 22.46
C ASN A 11 65.62 3.57 22.39
N ASP A 12 66.06 4.81 22.60
CA ASP A 12 65.19 6.00 22.54
C ASP A 12 64.57 6.15 21.14
N ASP A 13 65.37 5.99 20.08
CA ASP A 13 64.89 5.99 18.69
C ASP A 13 63.93 4.82 18.42
N TYR A 14 64.18 3.65 19.01
CA TYR A 14 63.31 2.48 18.86
C TYR A 14 61.92 2.74 19.44
N GLU A 15 61.86 3.28 20.66
CA GLU A 15 60.63 3.61 21.39
C GLU A 15 59.85 4.75 20.72
N ALA A 16 60.54 5.81 20.28
CA ALA A 16 59.91 6.90 19.55
C ALA A 16 59.19 6.41 18.28
N ILE A 17 59.84 5.53 17.51
CA ILE A 17 59.25 4.91 16.33
C ILE A 17 58.08 3.98 16.71
N THR A 18 58.19 3.19 17.78
CA THR A 18 57.12 2.31 18.25
C THR A 18 55.87 3.13 18.63
N SER A 19 56.05 4.20 19.38
CA SER A 19 54.98 5.11 19.80
C SER A 19 54.28 5.76 18.60
N ALA A 20 55.05 6.30 17.65
CA ALA A 20 54.51 6.91 16.43
C ALA A 20 53.68 5.92 15.59
N LEU A 21 54.16 4.67 15.45
CA LEU A 21 53.43 3.62 14.72
C LEU A 21 52.14 3.21 15.44
N ASN A 22 52.16 3.12 16.76
CA ASN A 22 50.97 2.79 17.55
C ASN A 22 49.89 3.87 17.42
N ILE A 23 50.25 5.15 17.54
CA ILE A 23 49.32 6.27 17.37
C ILE A 23 48.70 6.23 15.96
N ALA A 24 49.53 6.07 14.93
CA ALA A 24 49.04 6.02 13.54
C ALA A 24 48.14 4.79 13.27
N LEU A 25 48.40 3.65 13.92
CA LEU A 25 47.53 2.47 13.84
C LEU A 25 46.18 2.68 14.52
N ILE A 26 46.15 3.37 15.66
CA ILE A 26 44.91 3.75 16.34
C ILE A 26 44.09 4.71 15.46
N ASP A 27 44.74 5.69 14.85
CA ASP A 27 44.10 6.62 13.93
C ASP A 27 43.54 5.90 12.69
N LEU A 28 44.28 4.93 12.16
CA LEU A 28 43.79 4.04 11.11
C LEU A 28 42.59 3.22 11.58
N GLN A 29 42.58 2.72 12.81
CA GLN A 29 41.44 1.98 13.34
C GLN A 29 40.18 2.86 13.40
N ASN A 30 40.32 4.10 13.88
CA ASN A 30 39.21 5.04 14.05
C ASN A 30 38.72 5.62 12.72
N ASN A 31 39.61 5.82 11.74
CA ASN A 31 39.27 6.42 10.45
C ASN A 31 39.10 5.39 9.32
N LYS A 32 37.84 5.00 9.08
CA LYS A 32 37.48 4.05 8.01
C LYS A 32 37.77 4.55 6.59
N LYS A 33 37.98 5.85 6.37
CA LYS A 33 38.33 6.40 5.05
C LYS A 33 39.78 6.09 4.64
N LEU A 34 40.68 5.93 5.61
CA LEU A 34 42.08 5.66 5.35
C LEU A 34 42.30 4.17 5.11
N LYS A 35 43.09 3.81 4.10
CA LYS A 35 43.38 2.40 3.79
C LYS A 35 44.42 1.87 4.79
N PRO A 36 44.21 0.70 5.42
CA PRO A 36 45.16 0.09 6.34
C PRO A 36 46.32 -0.55 5.55
N THR A 37 47.24 0.27 5.06
CA THR A 37 48.41 -0.17 4.28
C THR A 37 49.70 0.39 4.84
N ILE A 38 50.81 -0.30 4.55
CA ILE A 38 52.15 0.15 4.97
C ILE A 38 52.47 1.52 4.36
N ALA A 39 52.07 1.76 3.12
CA ALA A 39 52.24 3.06 2.47
C ALA A 39 51.51 4.19 3.20
N GLN A 40 50.30 3.93 3.71
CA GLN A 40 49.53 4.90 4.47
C GLN A 40 50.17 5.17 5.85
N LEU A 41 50.65 4.13 6.53
CA LEU A 41 51.41 4.26 7.77
C LEU A 41 52.70 5.06 7.60
N SER A 42 53.44 4.77 6.54
CA SER A 42 54.66 5.50 6.18
C SER A 42 54.37 6.97 5.93
N LYS A 43 53.27 7.29 5.23
CA LYS A 43 52.82 8.67 5.02
C LYS A 43 52.39 9.37 6.30
N MET A 44 51.73 8.67 7.22
CA MET A 44 51.24 9.23 8.49
C MET A 44 52.35 9.48 9.51
N THR A 45 53.38 8.63 9.52
CA THR A 45 54.45 8.67 10.53
C THR A 45 55.76 9.23 10.02
N GLY A 46 55.94 9.38 8.70
CA GLY A 46 57.22 9.72 8.08
C GLY A 46 58.25 8.59 8.10
N ILE A 47 57.94 7.43 8.69
CA ILE A 47 58.85 6.29 8.80
C ILE A 47 58.92 5.54 7.48
N HIS A 48 60.12 5.15 7.06
CA HIS A 48 60.31 4.39 5.82
C HIS A 48 59.64 3.00 5.87
N ARG A 49 59.05 2.58 4.76
CA ARG A 49 58.35 1.30 4.61
C ARG A 49 59.18 0.08 5.08
N ASN A 50 60.48 0.06 4.81
CA ASN A 50 61.34 -1.07 5.20
C ASN A 50 61.49 -1.15 6.72
N THR A 51 61.60 -0.02 7.40
CA THR A 51 61.66 0.05 8.87
C THR A 51 60.38 -0.49 9.51
N ILE A 52 59.23 -0.20 8.90
CA ILE A 52 57.92 -0.72 9.34
C ILE A 52 57.83 -2.23 9.10
N THR A 53 58.24 -2.69 7.92
CA THR A 53 58.21 -4.11 7.54
C THR A 53 59.12 -4.95 8.42
N ASN A 54 60.35 -4.49 8.69
CA ASN A 54 61.35 -5.20 9.49
C ASN A 54 60.89 -5.41 10.94
N ARG A 55 59.98 -4.56 11.46
CA ARG A 55 59.42 -4.70 12.82
C ARG A 55 58.32 -5.76 12.92
N GLY A 56 57.71 -6.19 11.80
CA GLY A 56 56.76 -7.30 11.72
C GLY A 56 55.37 -7.05 12.34
N TRP A 57 55.30 -6.66 13.60
CA TRP A 57 54.04 -6.40 14.32
C TRP A 57 53.12 -5.35 13.67
N PRO A 58 53.62 -4.26 13.03
CA PRO A 58 52.72 -3.29 12.39
C PRO A 58 51.99 -3.94 11.20
N VAL A 59 52.66 -4.83 10.47
CA VAL A 59 52.08 -5.55 9.32
C VAL A 59 50.96 -6.47 9.78
N GLN A 60 51.16 -7.18 10.89
CA GLN A 60 50.13 -8.05 11.49
C GLN A 60 48.90 -7.22 11.91
N LYS A 61 49.10 -6.08 12.59
CA LYS A 61 48.01 -5.19 13.00
C LYS A 61 47.22 -4.63 11.80
N LEU A 62 47.91 -4.27 10.72
CA LEU A 62 47.24 -3.83 9.50
C LEU A 62 46.40 -4.92 8.85
N ASN A 63 46.88 -6.16 8.84
CA ASN A 63 46.12 -7.28 8.30
C ASN A 63 44.88 -7.57 9.16
N GLN A 64 45.02 -7.59 10.49
CA GLN A 64 43.87 -7.69 11.40
C GLN A 64 42.83 -6.59 11.13
N LEU A 65 43.28 -5.34 10.93
CA LEU A 65 42.38 -4.23 10.64
C LEU A 65 41.67 -4.37 9.27
N LYS A 66 42.35 -4.92 8.26
CA LYS A 66 41.71 -5.25 6.96
C LYS A 66 40.61 -6.29 7.14
N ASP A 67 40.89 -7.35 7.89
CA ASP A 67 39.96 -8.46 8.09
C ASP A 67 38.72 -8.00 8.87
N ILE A 68 38.92 -7.23 9.94
CA ILE A 68 37.83 -6.61 10.71
C ILE A 68 36.93 -5.77 9.80
N ARG A 69 37.52 -4.85 9.01
CA ARG A 69 36.73 -3.99 8.11
C ARG A 69 35.98 -4.77 7.04
N LYS A 70 36.59 -5.83 6.50
CA LYS A 70 35.94 -6.70 5.51
C LYS A 70 34.76 -7.46 6.12
N ALA A 71 34.90 -7.96 7.35
CA ALA A 71 33.82 -8.62 8.08
C ALA A 71 32.66 -7.66 8.39
N GLU A 72 32.96 -6.44 8.86
CA GLU A 72 31.96 -5.41 9.11
C GLU A 72 31.20 -5.02 7.82
N GLU A 73 31.90 -4.84 6.71
CA GLU A 73 31.27 -4.50 5.43
C GLU A 73 30.34 -5.63 4.95
N LYS A 74 30.77 -6.88 5.09
CA LYS A 74 29.94 -8.04 4.75
C LYS A 74 28.67 -8.09 5.60
N SER A 75 28.80 -7.96 6.93
CA SER A 75 27.64 -7.92 7.83
C SER A 75 26.70 -6.76 7.52
N ARG A 76 27.23 -5.59 7.16
CA ARG A 76 26.42 -4.43 6.77
C ARG A 76 25.63 -4.67 5.49
N LYS A 77 26.23 -5.33 4.50
CA LYS A 77 25.56 -5.70 3.25
C LYS A 77 24.46 -6.73 3.49
N GLU A 78 24.73 -7.73 4.32
CA GLU A 78 23.75 -8.75 4.70
C GLU A 78 22.53 -8.14 5.42
N LYS A 79 22.76 -7.27 6.42
CA LYS A 79 21.67 -6.54 7.10
C LYS A 79 20.81 -5.73 6.14
N LYS A 80 21.45 -4.94 5.25
CA LYS A 80 20.72 -4.16 4.24
C LYS A 80 19.92 -5.04 3.27
N ALA A 81 20.43 -6.21 2.92
CA ALA A 81 19.73 -7.14 2.05
C ALA A 81 18.47 -7.71 2.73
N ILE A 82 18.57 -8.04 4.03
CA ILE A 82 17.43 -8.49 4.84
C ILE A 82 16.40 -7.36 4.97
N ASP A 83 16.82 -6.16 5.37
CA ASP A 83 15.91 -5.01 5.51
C ASP A 83 15.16 -4.71 4.20
N ASN A 84 15.86 -4.77 3.05
CA ASN A 84 15.24 -4.57 1.75
C ASN A 84 14.28 -5.70 1.36
N ALA A 85 14.59 -6.95 1.70
CA ALA A 85 13.70 -8.08 1.47
C ALA A 85 12.42 -7.95 2.30
N ASP A 86 12.54 -7.54 3.57
CA ASP A 86 11.40 -7.31 4.47
C ASP A 86 10.51 -6.17 3.96
N VAL A 87 11.10 -5.07 3.49
CA VAL A 87 10.36 -3.96 2.87
C VAL A 87 9.61 -4.43 1.61
N LYS A 88 10.27 -5.22 0.76
CA LYS A 88 9.66 -5.76 -0.46
C LYS A 88 8.47 -6.67 -0.12
N ASN A 89 8.64 -7.58 0.83
CA ASN A 89 7.58 -8.48 1.27
C ASN A 89 6.38 -7.72 1.86
N ALA A 90 6.64 -6.68 2.65
CA ALA A 90 5.59 -5.82 3.20
C ALA A 90 4.82 -5.05 2.11
N LEU A 91 5.52 -4.59 1.07
CA LEU A 91 4.89 -3.93 -0.08
C LEU A 91 4.04 -4.91 -0.91
N GLU A 92 4.54 -6.11 -1.17
CA GLU A 92 3.78 -7.15 -1.87
C GLU A 92 2.52 -7.54 -1.10
N ALA A 93 2.61 -7.69 0.23
CA ALA A 93 1.44 -7.96 1.07
C ALA A 93 0.38 -6.85 0.99
N LYS A 94 0.79 -5.58 1.04
CA LYS A 94 -0.12 -4.43 0.88
C LYS A 94 -0.76 -4.39 -0.51
N MET A 95 -0.01 -4.75 -1.55
CA MET A 95 -0.53 -4.80 -2.92
C MET A 95 -1.61 -5.88 -3.07
N ILE A 96 -1.38 -7.08 -2.51
CA ILE A 96 -2.36 -8.17 -2.49
C ILE A 96 -3.61 -7.75 -1.72
N GLN A 97 -3.45 -7.09 -0.57
CA GLN A 97 -4.58 -6.58 0.20
C GLN A 97 -5.42 -5.57 -0.62
N ALA A 98 -4.78 -4.59 -1.24
CA ALA A 98 -5.47 -3.61 -2.07
C ALA A 98 -6.21 -4.27 -3.25
N GLN A 99 -5.60 -5.28 -3.90
CA GLN A 99 -6.25 -6.03 -4.96
C GLN A 99 -7.50 -6.76 -4.47
N ASN A 100 -7.44 -7.39 -3.30
CA ASN A 100 -8.58 -8.08 -2.70
C ASN A 100 -9.71 -7.11 -2.34
N GLU A 101 -9.39 -5.93 -1.81
CA GLU A 101 -10.36 -4.88 -1.51
C GLU A 101 -11.06 -4.39 -2.78
N VAL A 102 -10.32 -4.17 -3.87
CA VAL A 102 -10.90 -3.77 -5.16
C VAL A 102 -11.86 -4.84 -5.68
N ILE A 103 -11.47 -6.12 -5.63
CA ILE A 103 -12.34 -7.23 -6.07
C ILE A 103 -13.60 -7.29 -5.21
N TYR A 104 -13.46 -7.15 -3.89
CA TYR A 104 -14.58 -7.16 -2.96
C TYR A 104 -15.59 -6.04 -3.28
N TRP A 105 -15.12 -4.79 -3.35
CA TRP A 105 -16.00 -3.65 -3.62
C TRP A 105 -16.59 -3.68 -5.01
N PHE A 106 -15.86 -4.21 -5.99
CA PHE A 106 -16.41 -4.42 -7.33
C PHE A 106 -17.57 -5.41 -7.30
N ASN A 107 -17.42 -6.54 -6.62
CA ASN A 107 -18.49 -7.54 -6.51
C ASN A 107 -19.70 -6.98 -5.77
N GLU A 108 -19.48 -6.32 -4.63
CA GLU A 108 -20.54 -5.68 -3.83
C GLU A 108 -21.31 -4.65 -4.68
N TYR A 109 -20.59 -3.82 -5.45
CA TYR A 109 -21.22 -2.88 -6.36
C TYR A 109 -22.06 -3.57 -7.44
N GLN A 110 -21.58 -4.65 -8.04
CA GLN A 110 -22.35 -5.38 -9.06
C GLN A 110 -23.63 -6.00 -8.47
N ASP A 111 -23.56 -6.50 -7.25
CA ASP A 111 -24.72 -7.08 -6.56
C ASP A 111 -25.76 -6.01 -6.24
N ILE A 112 -25.34 -4.89 -5.64
CA ILE A 112 -26.21 -3.74 -5.38
C ILE A 112 -26.84 -3.21 -6.67
N LYS A 113 -26.04 -3.08 -7.74
CA LYS A 113 -26.52 -2.65 -9.05
C LYS A 113 -27.61 -3.57 -9.59
N ARG A 114 -27.43 -4.90 -9.50
CA ARG A 114 -28.45 -5.88 -9.93
C ARG A 114 -29.73 -5.75 -9.13
N VAL A 115 -29.63 -5.60 -7.80
CA VAL A 115 -30.80 -5.41 -6.93
C VAL A 115 -31.53 -4.12 -7.27
N ALA A 116 -30.82 -3.01 -7.46
CA ALA A 116 -31.40 -1.73 -7.85
C ALA A 116 -32.15 -1.84 -9.18
N GLN A 117 -31.53 -2.43 -10.21
CA GLN A 117 -32.15 -2.65 -11.52
C GLN A 117 -33.41 -3.52 -11.44
N HIS A 118 -33.38 -4.57 -10.62
CA HIS A 118 -34.55 -5.43 -10.42
C HIS A 118 -35.68 -4.69 -9.69
N SER A 119 -35.35 -3.91 -8.65
CA SER A 119 -36.30 -3.09 -7.92
C SER A 119 -36.98 -2.06 -8.84
N ASP A 120 -36.20 -1.42 -9.70
CA ASP A 120 -36.69 -0.39 -10.62
C ASP A 120 -37.66 -0.99 -11.65
N LYS A 121 -37.32 -2.15 -12.23
CA LYS A 121 -38.23 -2.92 -13.11
C LYS A 121 -39.52 -3.33 -12.40
N ARG A 122 -39.42 -3.77 -11.13
CA ARG A 122 -40.61 -4.13 -10.33
C ARG A 122 -41.50 -2.92 -10.08
N LEU A 123 -40.90 -1.78 -9.76
CA LEU A 123 -41.62 -0.52 -9.53
C LEU A 123 -42.32 -0.05 -10.81
N GLN A 124 -41.66 -0.15 -11.96
CA GLN A 124 -42.25 0.17 -13.25
C GLN A 124 -43.49 -0.68 -13.52
N LYS A 125 -43.38 -2.02 -13.41
CA LYS A 125 -44.52 -2.93 -13.59
C LYS A 125 -45.67 -2.64 -12.63
N MET A 126 -45.34 -2.29 -11.38
CA MET A 126 -46.36 -1.94 -10.38
C MET A 126 -47.08 -0.63 -10.74
N ARG A 127 -46.37 0.36 -11.28
CA ARG A 127 -46.98 1.61 -11.77
C ARG A 127 -47.90 1.35 -12.96
N GLU A 128 -47.42 0.58 -13.94
CA GLU A 128 -48.21 0.19 -15.11
C GLU A 128 -49.50 -0.55 -14.71
N SER A 129 -49.40 -1.51 -13.78
CA SER A 129 -50.55 -2.24 -13.26
C SER A 129 -51.53 -1.33 -12.51
N ARG A 130 -51.03 -0.45 -11.64
CA ARG A 130 -51.86 0.54 -10.93
C ARG A 130 -52.61 1.43 -11.92
N ASP A 131 -51.91 1.95 -12.92
CA ASP A 131 -52.50 2.87 -13.90
C ASP A 131 -53.57 2.16 -14.75
N TYR A 132 -53.32 0.90 -15.13
CA TYR A 132 -54.31 0.04 -15.78
C TYR A 132 -55.59 -0.17 -14.95
N TYR A 133 -55.47 -0.55 -13.68
CA TYR A 133 -56.65 -0.76 -12.84
C TYR A 133 -57.39 0.54 -12.53
N LYS A 134 -56.67 1.66 -12.45
CA LYS A 134 -57.28 2.98 -12.28
C LYS A 134 -58.11 3.36 -13.51
N THR A 135 -57.57 3.21 -14.72
CA THR A 135 -58.33 3.49 -15.96
C THR A 135 -59.51 2.55 -16.12
N GLN A 136 -59.37 1.27 -15.79
CA GLN A 136 -60.48 0.32 -15.79
C GLN A 136 -61.59 0.75 -14.82
N SER A 137 -61.24 1.07 -13.57
CA SER A 137 -62.22 1.52 -12.57
C SER A 137 -62.94 2.81 -12.98
N ASP A 138 -62.21 3.76 -13.56
CA ASP A 138 -62.81 5.02 -14.03
C ASP A 138 -63.75 4.79 -15.24
N THR A 139 -63.42 3.82 -16.10
CA THR A 139 -64.27 3.40 -17.22
C THR A 139 -65.54 2.72 -16.73
N ASP A 140 -65.42 1.78 -15.78
CA ASP A 140 -66.56 1.08 -15.19
C ASP A 140 -67.50 2.04 -14.44
N LYS A 141 -66.95 3.06 -13.78
CA LYS A 141 -67.77 4.12 -13.15
C LYS A 141 -68.57 4.92 -14.17
N ARG A 142 -67.98 5.24 -15.33
CA ARG A 142 -68.65 5.98 -16.41
C ARG A 142 -69.78 5.15 -17.02
N SER A 143 -69.50 3.90 -17.38
CA SER A 143 -70.52 3.00 -17.97
C SER A 143 -71.67 2.74 -16.99
N LEU A 144 -71.37 2.58 -15.70
CA LEU A 144 -72.38 2.43 -14.66
C LEU A 144 -73.23 3.69 -14.48
N LEU A 145 -72.65 4.88 -14.63
CA LEU A 145 -73.39 6.14 -14.59
C LEU A 145 -74.31 6.29 -15.81
N GLU A 146 -73.84 5.95 -17.01
CA GLU A 146 -74.63 5.94 -18.25
C GLU A 146 -75.81 4.96 -18.14
N ALA A 147 -75.56 3.71 -17.72
CA ALA A 147 -76.60 2.71 -17.52
C ALA A 147 -77.65 3.17 -16.49
N ARG A 148 -77.23 3.82 -15.40
CA ARG A 148 -78.16 4.41 -14.40
C ARG A 148 -79.02 5.51 -15.00
N GLN A 149 -78.46 6.36 -15.86
CA GLN A 149 -79.21 7.41 -16.55
C GLN A 149 -80.23 6.80 -17.52
N GLU A 150 -79.85 5.76 -18.25
CA GLU A 150 -80.75 5.07 -19.17
C GLU A 150 -81.90 4.37 -18.44
N ILE A 151 -81.61 3.65 -17.35
CA ILE A 151 -82.64 3.08 -16.46
C ILE A 151 -83.59 4.17 -15.97
N LYS A 152 -83.09 5.35 -15.60
CA LYS A 152 -83.93 6.48 -15.19
C LYS A 152 -84.85 6.95 -16.31
N LYS A 153 -84.34 7.09 -17.54
CA LYS A 153 -85.14 7.48 -18.73
C LYS A 153 -86.22 6.44 -19.02
N LEU A 154 -85.87 5.15 -19.02
CA LEU A 154 -86.82 4.06 -19.25
C LEU A 154 -87.93 4.02 -18.19
N ARG A 155 -87.60 4.22 -16.92
CA ARG A 155 -88.59 4.34 -15.84
C ARG A 155 -89.53 5.53 -16.03
N GLN A 156 -89.02 6.67 -16.50
CA GLN A 156 -89.85 7.83 -16.80
C GLN A 156 -90.80 7.55 -17.98
N MET A 157 -90.32 6.90 -19.04
CA MET A 157 -91.16 6.51 -20.18
C MET A 157 -92.26 5.52 -19.78
N LEU A 158 -91.94 4.53 -18.94
CA LEU A 158 -92.94 3.59 -18.40
C LEU A 158 -94.00 4.32 -17.58
N ALA A 159 -93.59 5.20 -16.65
CA ALA A 159 -94.53 5.98 -15.84
C ALA A 159 -95.43 6.89 -16.69
N LEU A 160 -94.93 7.47 -17.78
CA LEU A 160 -95.72 8.25 -18.74
C LEU A 160 -96.73 7.37 -19.49
N LYS A 161 -96.33 6.17 -19.92
CA LYS A 161 -97.20 5.20 -20.61
C LYS A 161 -98.31 4.68 -19.69
N ASP A 162 -98.00 4.44 -18.42
CA ASP A 162 -98.98 4.01 -17.42
C ASP A 162 -99.92 5.17 -17.01
N ALA A 163 -99.46 6.43 -17.13
CA ALA A 163 -100.24 7.63 -16.87
C ALA A 163 -101.11 8.09 -18.06
N THR A 164 -100.96 7.50 -19.25
CA THR A 164 -101.90 7.69 -20.37
C THR A 164 -102.98 6.60 -20.31
N PRO A 165 -104.19 6.89 -19.79
CA PRO A 165 -105.25 5.90 -19.79
C PRO A 165 -105.82 5.82 -21.21
N ASN A 166 -105.72 4.64 -21.84
CA ASN A 166 -106.57 4.13 -22.93
C ASN A 166 -107.41 5.20 -23.67
N GLN A 167 -106.76 6.18 -24.28
CA GLN A 167 -107.37 7.02 -25.30
C GLN A 167 -106.90 6.45 -26.62
N LEU A 168 -107.63 5.44 -27.05
CA LEU A 168 -107.97 5.07 -28.43
C LEU A 168 -108.73 3.74 -28.34
N MET A 169 -109.92 3.82 -27.73
CA MET A 169 -111.03 2.96 -28.14
C MET A 169 -111.50 3.50 -29.48
N HIS A 170 -111.33 2.72 -30.55
CA HIS A 170 -112.31 2.52 -31.62
C HIS A 170 -111.95 1.24 -32.37
#